data_AF-A0A660UAH7-F1
#
_entry.id   AF-A0A660UAH7-F1
#
_cell.length_a   1.000
_cell.length_b   1.000
_cell.length_c   1.000
_cell.angle_alpha   90.00
_cell.angle_beta   90.00
_cell.angle_gamma   90.00
#
_symmetry.space_group_name_H-M   'P 1'
#
loop_
_entity.id
_entity.type
_entity.pdbx_description
1 polymer ?
#
loop_
_entity_poly.entity_id
_entity_poly.type
_entity_poly.pdbx_seq_one_letter_code
_entity_poly.pdbx_strand_id
1 'polypeptide(L)'
;MTAETHGSMGDFLRSSPRVINLGLRGFAESIEKQGAEVVHVNWKPPASSNPEVLRALKKINFPEIKEKIEEANHKAIERIINSDPFLVDIMPAKDVIPDFEEGMLLHAGPPVKWEKMCGPVRGAIMGALVYEGWARDIKEAEKLASSGKIRFDPCHHHRTVGPMAGVVSPSM
;
A
#
# COMPACT_ATOMS: atom_id res chain seq x y z
N MET A 1 42.26 -33.67 -10.42
CA MET A 1 41.14 -32.72 -10.49
C MET A 1 41.55 -31.49 -9.71
N THR A 2 42.03 -30.48 -10.41
CA THR A 2 42.49 -29.21 -9.84
C THR A 2 41.27 -28.32 -9.60
N ALA A 3 41.09 -27.88 -8.36
CA ALA A 3 40.07 -26.90 -8.00
C ALA A 3 40.38 -25.57 -8.70
N GLU A 4 39.45 -25.06 -9.48
CA GLU A 4 39.54 -23.73 -10.09
C GLU A 4 39.44 -22.67 -8.98
N THR A 5 40.45 -21.82 -8.90
CA THR A 5 40.49 -20.67 -8.01
C THR A 5 39.51 -19.61 -8.51
N HIS A 6 38.40 -19.40 -7.80
CA HIS A 6 37.52 -18.26 -8.06
C HIS A 6 38.25 -16.95 -7.68
N GLY A 7 38.27 -15.99 -8.61
CA GLY A 7 38.94 -14.69 -8.45
C GLY A 7 38.39 -13.86 -7.27
N SER A 8 39.12 -12.80 -6.92
CA SER A 8 38.78 -11.95 -5.78
C SER A 8 37.44 -11.21 -5.99
N MET A 9 36.80 -10.75 -4.92
CA MET A 9 35.60 -9.88 -5.00
C MET A 9 35.86 -8.64 -5.87
N GLY A 10 37.11 -8.15 -5.90
CA GLY A 10 37.53 -7.03 -6.74
C GLY A 10 37.49 -7.35 -8.23
N ASP A 11 37.75 -8.61 -8.60
CA ASP A 11 37.70 -9.07 -10.00
C ASP A 11 36.25 -9.31 -10.45
N PHE A 12 35.39 -9.78 -9.54
CA PHE A 12 33.95 -9.91 -9.79
C PHE A 12 33.28 -8.56 -10.10
N LEU A 13 33.62 -7.51 -9.36
CA LEU A 13 33.03 -6.17 -9.57
C LEU A 13 33.57 -5.44 -10.81
N ARG A 14 34.68 -5.91 -11.40
CA ARG A 14 35.33 -5.29 -12.57
C ARG A 14 35.03 -6.02 -13.88
N SER A 15 34.40 -7.20 -13.82
CA SER A 15 34.05 -8.01 -14.98
C SER A 15 32.56 -7.87 -15.31
N SER A 16 32.19 -8.14 -16.56
CA SER A 16 30.78 -8.17 -16.96
C SER A 16 30.06 -9.30 -16.20
N PRO A 17 29.01 -9.00 -15.42
CA PRO A 17 28.34 -10.01 -14.59
C PRO A 17 27.54 -10.98 -15.46
N ARG A 18 27.43 -12.22 -14.99
CA ARG A 18 26.46 -13.22 -15.48
C ARG A 18 25.30 -13.27 -14.51
N VAL A 19 24.11 -12.89 -14.95
CA VAL A 19 22.96 -12.66 -14.07
C VAL A 19 21.91 -13.75 -14.23
N ILE A 20 21.33 -14.20 -13.12
CA ILE A 20 20.09 -15.00 -13.13
C ILE A 20 18.96 -14.07 -12.67
N ASN A 21 18.06 -13.69 -13.58
CA ASN A 21 16.94 -12.81 -13.25
C ASN A 21 15.71 -13.63 -12.81
N LEU A 22 15.23 -13.34 -11.60
CA LEU A 22 13.99 -13.87 -11.04
C LEU A 22 12.97 -12.73 -10.88
N GLY A 23 11.73 -12.94 -11.30
CA GLY A 23 10.66 -11.93 -11.16
C GLY A 23 10.31 -11.24 -12.47
N LEU A 24 10.33 -9.90 -12.51
CA LEU A 24 9.88 -9.15 -13.68
C LEU A 24 10.82 -9.34 -14.88
N ARG A 25 10.24 -9.66 -16.04
CA ARG A 25 10.98 -9.83 -17.29
C ARG A 25 11.72 -8.56 -17.72
N GLY A 26 11.15 -7.38 -17.46
CA GLY A 26 11.75 -6.09 -17.83
C GLY A 26 13.15 -5.85 -17.26
N PHE A 27 13.50 -6.47 -16.12
CA PHE A 27 14.87 -6.40 -15.59
C PHE A 27 15.85 -7.23 -16.41
N ALA A 28 15.48 -8.43 -16.86
CA ALA A 28 16.31 -9.20 -17.78
C ALA A 28 16.54 -8.43 -19.08
N GLU A 29 15.47 -7.88 -19.67
CA GLU A 29 15.57 -7.10 -20.91
C GLU A 29 16.46 -5.87 -20.77
N SER A 30 16.44 -5.21 -19.60
CA SER A 30 17.31 -4.07 -19.31
C SER A 30 18.78 -4.49 -19.20
N ILE A 31 19.06 -5.65 -18.60
CA ILE A 31 20.42 -6.20 -18.47
C ILE A 31 20.97 -6.64 -19.83
N GLU A 32 20.14 -7.30 -20.66
CA GLU A 32 20.48 -7.68 -22.04
C GLU A 32 20.86 -6.45 -22.88
N LYS A 33 20.09 -5.36 -22.76
CA LYS A 33 20.37 -4.09 -23.46
C LYS A 33 21.69 -3.45 -23.07
N GLN A 34 22.20 -3.72 -21.87
CA GLN A 34 23.50 -3.24 -21.40
C GLN A 34 24.66 -4.19 -21.78
N GLY A 35 24.38 -5.25 -22.55
CA GLY A 35 25.39 -6.18 -23.07
C GLY A 35 25.88 -7.21 -22.07
N ALA A 36 25.22 -7.37 -20.92
CA ALA A 36 25.53 -8.39 -19.93
C ALA A 36 24.75 -9.69 -20.18
N GLU A 37 25.35 -10.83 -19.83
CA GLU A 37 24.71 -12.14 -19.98
C GLU A 37 23.66 -12.33 -18.89
N VAL A 38 22.41 -12.64 -19.26
CA VAL A 38 21.34 -12.91 -18.30
C VAL A 38 20.50 -14.12 -18.71
N VAL A 39 20.18 -14.95 -17.72
CA VAL A 39 19.18 -16.02 -17.84
C VAL A 39 17.95 -15.59 -17.06
N HIS A 40 16.83 -15.36 -17.76
CA HIS A 40 15.56 -15.11 -17.09
C HIS A 40 14.90 -16.43 -16.71
N VAL A 41 14.71 -16.62 -15.41
CA VAL A 41 13.93 -17.72 -14.88
C VAL A 41 12.50 -17.25 -14.73
N ASN A 42 11.58 -17.87 -15.48
CA ASN A 42 10.13 -17.67 -15.32
C ASN A 42 9.64 -18.37 -14.04
N TRP A 43 10.14 -17.89 -12.91
CA TRP A 43 9.80 -18.39 -11.60
C TRP A 43 8.39 -17.96 -11.25
N LYS A 44 7.60 -18.92 -10.81
CA LYS A 44 6.30 -18.68 -10.18
C LYS A 44 6.45 -19.11 -8.72
N PRO A 45 5.73 -18.47 -7.77
CA PRO A 45 5.70 -18.94 -6.40
C PRO A 45 5.52 -20.45 -6.43
N PRO A 46 6.35 -21.22 -5.70
CA PRO A 46 6.04 -22.62 -5.52
C PRO A 46 4.60 -22.62 -5.06
N ALA A 47 3.75 -23.27 -5.86
CA ALA A 47 2.43 -23.67 -5.46
C ALA A 47 2.55 -24.07 -3.99
N SER A 48 2.08 -23.19 -3.10
CA SER A 48 2.39 -23.34 -1.68
C SER A 48 2.03 -24.78 -1.31
N SER A 49 2.83 -25.46 -0.52
CA SER A 49 2.54 -26.84 -0.10
C SER A 49 1.14 -26.99 0.52
N ASN A 50 0.44 -25.89 0.81
CA ASN A 50 -0.99 -25.81 1.04
C ASN A 50 -1.84 -26.24 -0.21
N PRO A 51 -2.48 -27.42 -0.17
CA PRO A 51 -3.29 -27.93 -1.28
C PRO A 51 -4.56 -27.13 -1.58
N GLU A 52 -5.03 -26.30 -0.64
CA GLU A 52 -6.20 -25.44 -0.84
C GLU A 52 -5.88 -24.24 -1.72
N VAL A 53 -4.76 -23.58 -1.47
CA VAL A 53 -4.26 -22.48 -2.31
C VAL A 53 -3.99 -22.99 -3.72
N LEU A 54 -3.39 -24.16 -3.85
CA LEU A 54 -3.18 -24.83 -5.13
C LEU A 54 -4.49 -25.08 -5.89
N ARG A 55 -5.52 -25.56 -5.21
CA ARG A 55 -6.85 -25.76 -5.79
C ARG A 55 -7.48 -24.43 -6.21
N ALA A 56 -7.36 -23.38 -5.39
CA ALA A 56 -7.86 -22.06 -5.74
C ALA A 56 -7.13 -21.46 -6.96
N LEU A 57 -5.81 -21.55 -7.02
CA LEU A 57 -5.01 -21.09 -8.17
C LEU A 57 -5.34 -21.86 -9.45
N LYS A 58 -5.56 -23.18 -9.36
CA LYS A 58 -6.04 -23.95 -10.52
C LYS A 58 -7.41 -23.48 -10.99
N LYS A 59 -8.33 -23.22 -10.06
CA LYS A 59 -9.67 -22.69 -10.39
C LYS A 59 -9.63 -21.36 -11.12
N ILE A 60 -8.81 -20.43 -10.64
CA ILE A 60 -8.65 -19.10 -11.25
C ILE A 60 -8.15 -19.19 -12.70
N ASN A 61 -7.40 -20.24 -13.04
CA ASN A 61 -6.87 -20.46 -14.38
C ASN A 61 -7.84 -21.20 -15.32
N PHE A 62 -9.03 -21.61 -14.87
CA PHE A 62 -10.01 -22.18 -15.78
C PHE A 62 -10.47 -21.14 -16.81
N PRO A 63 -10.62 -21.48 -18.10
CA PRO A 63 -10.89 -20.52 -19.16
C PRO A 63 -12.06 -19.59 -18.86
N GLU A 64 -13.17 -20.14 -18.34
CA GLU A 64 -14.39 -19.39 -18.04
C GLU A 64 -14.24 -18.42 -16.86
N ILE A 65 -13.36 -18.72 -15.89
CA ILE A 65 -13.07 -17.82 -14.77
C ILE A 65 -12.07 -16.76 -15.24
N LYS A 66 -11.08 -17.16 -16.02
CA LYS A 66 -10.09 -16.25 -16.59
C LYS A 66 -10.75 -15.18 -17.45
N GLU A 67 -11.68 -15.57 -18.32
CA GLU A 67 -12.43 -14.62 -19.16
C GLU A 67 -13.21 -13.60 -18.33
N LYS A 68 -13.88 -14.04 -17.24
CA LYS A 68 -14.56 -13.13 -16.30
C LYS A 68 -13.60 -12.16 -15.61
N ILE A 69 -12.39 -12.62 -15.26
CA ILE A 69 -11.36 -11.78 -14.65
C ILE A 69 -10.88 -10.73 -15.65
N GLU A 70 -10.59 -11.13 -16.89
CA GLU A 70 -10.17 -10.19 -17.93
C GLU A 70 -11.26 -9.14 -18.22
N GLU A 71 -12.53 -9.54 -18.30
CA GLU A 71 -13.64 -8.60 -18.47
C GLU A 71 -13.76 -7.62 -17.30
N ALA A 72 -13.62 -8.10 -16.06
CA ALA A 72 -13.66 -7.25 -14.87
C ALA A 72 -12.47 -6.28 -14.80
N ASN A 73 -11.26 -6.77 -15.12
CA ASN A 73 -10.05 -5.96 -15.18
C ASN A 73 -10.16 -4.88 -16.25
N HIS A 74 -10.67 -5.22 -17.43
CA HIS A 74 -10.87 -4.26 -18.52
C HIS A 74 -11.80 -3.13 -18.08
N LYS A 75 -12.96 -3.46 -17.48
CA LYS A 75 -13.90 -2.46 -16.94
C LYS A 75 -13.27 -1.59 -15.83
N ALA A 76 -12.46 -2.17 -14.96
CA ALA A 76 -11.80 -1.43 -13.89
C ALA A 76 -10.75 -0.45 -14.43
N ILE A 77 -9.89 -0.91 -15.35
CA ILE A 77 -8.86 -0.08 -15.98
C ILE A 77 -9.50 1.02 -16.82
N GLU A 78 -10.53 0.70 -17.61
CA GLU A 78 -11.26 1.68 -18.41
C GLU A 78 -11.78 2.83 -17.54
N ARG A 79 -12.40 2.52 -16.39
CA ARG A 79 -12.88 3.55 -15.44
C ARG A 79 -11.74 4.40 -14.88
N ILE A 80 -10.61 3.80 -14.54
CA ILE A 80 -9.45 4.52 -13.98
C ILE A 80 -8.84 5.45 -15.04
N ILE A 81 -8.62 4.95 -16.26
CA ILE A 81 -8.00 5.71 -17.36
C ILE A 81 -8.91 6.84 -17.82
N ASN A 82 -10.22 6.58 -17.94
CA ASN A 82 -11.18 7.57 -18.43
C ASN A 82 -11.74 8.48 -17.31
N SER A 83 -11.19 8.42 -16.10
CA SER A 83 -11.55 9.36 -15.03
C SER A 83 -10.91 10.72 -15.29
N ASP A 84 -11.71 11.79 -15.20
CA ASP A 84 -11.25 13.18 -15.35
C ASP A 84 -11.61 14.00 -14.09
N PRO A 85 -10.84 13.84 -13.00
CA PRO A 85 -11.12 14.52 -11.73
C PRO A 85 -10.69 16.00 -11.79
N PHE A 86 -11.59 16.89 -11.38
CA PHE A 86 -11.31 18.32 -11.23
C PHE A 86 -11.81 18.86 -9.88
N LEU A 87 -11.15 19.91 -9.39
CA LEU A 87 -11.52 20.58 -8.14
C LEU A 87 -12.78 21.41 -8.36
N VAL A 88 -13.84 21.14 -7.59
CA VAL A 88 -15.12 21.84 -7.67
C VAL A 88 -15.26 22.89 -6.56
N ASP A 89 -14.87 22.54 -5.33
CA ASP A 89 -15.04 23.39 -4.15
C ASP A 89 -14.05 23.01 -3.03
N ILE A 90 -13.97 23.83 -1.99
CA ILE A 90 -13.23 23.59 -0.75
C ILE A 90 -14.17 23.88 0.42
N MET A 91 -14.42 22.87 1.25
CA MET A 91 -15.34 22.94 2.37
C MET A 91 -14.79 22.20 3.59
N PRO A 92 -15.26 22.52 4.81
CA PRO A 92 -14.93 21.75 5.99
C PRO A 92 -15.29 20.27 5.85
N ALA A 93 -14.42 19.40 6.35
CA ALA A 93 -14.52 17.97 6.19
C ALA A 93 -15.87 17.39 6.65
N LYS A 94 -16.42 17.87 7.77
CA LYS A 94 -17.72 17.43 8.30
C LYS A 94 -18.91 17.70 7.37
N ASP A 95 -18.79 18.67 6.48
CA ASP A 95 -19.90 19.10 5.63
C ASP A 95 -19.96 18.28 4.33
N VAL A 96 -18.86 17.64 3.93
CA VAL A 96 -18.74 16.98 2.61
C VAL A 96 -18.25 15.54 2.64
N ILE A 97 -17.59 15.09 3.72
CA ILE A 97 -17.14 13.70 3.83
C ILE A 97 -18.30 12.81 4.29
N PRO A 98 -18.65 11.75 3.54
CA PRO A 98 -19.76 10.86 3.89
C PRO A 98 -19.49 10.09 5.18
N ASP A 99 -20.55 9.87 5.95
CA ASP A 99 -20.53 9.09 7.19
C ASP A 99 -19.51 9.62 8.23
N PHE A 100 -19.17 10.92 8.19
CA PHE A 100 -18.28 11.56 9.14
C PHE A 100 -19.04 11.98 10.41
N GLU A 101 -19.13 11.05 11.37
CA GLU A 101 -19.89 11.24 12.61
C GLU A 101 -19.20 12.18 13.62
N GLU A 102 -19.97 12.72 14.56
CA GLU A 102 -19.44 13.52 15.67
C GLU A 102 -18.51 12.67 16.57
N GLY A 103 -17.41 13.27 17.05
CA GLY A 103 -16.41 12.58 17.88
C GLY A 103 -15.52 11.60 17.10
N MET A 104 -15.53 11.67 15.77
CA MET A 104 -14.68 10.86 14.90
C MET A 104 -13.45 11.65 14.44
N LEU A 105 -12.33 10.95 14.28
CA LEU A 105 -11.15 11.41 13.53
C LEU A 105 -10.77 10.34 12.51
N LEU A 106 -10.47 10.75 11.28
CA LEU A 106 -9.99 9.83 10.25
C LEU A 106 -8.47 9.72 10.27
N HIS A 107 -7.92 8.63 9.72
CA HIS A 107 -6.47 8.46 9.57
C HIS A 107 -6.09 7.76 8.25
N ALA A 108 -4.82 7.82 7.88
CA ALA A 108 -4.28 7.08 6.72
C ALA A 108 -4.17 5.57 6.98
N GLY A 109 -4.14 4.78 5.90
CA GLY A 109 -3.89 3.34 5.95
C GLY A 109 -5.11 2.50 6.37
N PRO A 110 -4.92 1.20 6.67
CA PRO A 110 -6.00 0.28 7.05
C PRO A 110 -6.44 0.50 8.51
N PRO A 111 -7.56 -0.11 8.95
CA PRO A 111 -8.05 0.02 10.33
C PRO A 111 -6.97 -0.30 11.37
N VAL A 112 -6.74 0.64 12.29
CA VAL A 112 -5.76 0.47 13.37
C VAL A 112 -6.30 1.06 14.67
N LYS A 113 -6.13 0.31 15.77
CA LYS A 113 -6.49 0.80 17.10
C LYS A 113 -5.40 1.75 17.63
N TRP A 114 -5.79 2.68 18.50
CA TRP A 114 -4.90 3.65 19.13
C TRP A 114 -3.59 3.03 19.67
N GLU A 115 -3.67 1.89 20.35
CA GLU A 115 -2.52 1.22 20.98
C GLU A 115 -1.49 0.71 19.96
N LYS A 116 -1.89 0.55 18.70
CA LYS A 116 -1.03 0.10 17.59
C LYS A 116 -0.62 1.22 16.64
N MET A 117 -1.19 2.42 16.78
CA MET A 117 -0.77 3.58 15.99
C MET A 117 0.67 3.96 16.33
N CYS A 118 1.46 4.30 15.31
CA CYS A 118 2.83 4.77 15.49
C CYS A 118 2.85 6.20 16.05
N GLY A 119 4.00 6.60 16.61
CA GLY A 119 4.19 7.91 17.23
C GLY A 119 3.72 9.11 16.39
N PRO A 120 4.09 9.20 15.09
CA PRO A 120 3.64 10.30 14.23
C PRO A 120 2.12 10.39 14.06
N VAL A 121 1.43 9.25 13.88
CA VAL A 121 -0.04 9.23 13.76
C VAL A 121 -0.68 9.68 15.07
N ARG A 122 -0.18 9.19 16.22
CA ARG A 122 -0.66 9.62 17.54
C ARG A 122 -0.46 11.12 17.75
N GLY A 123 0.72 11.63 17.39
CA GLY A 123 1.03 13.06 17.47
C GLY A 123 0.05 13.91 16.66
N ALA A 124 -0.24 13.50 15.43
CA ALA A 124 -1.21 14.16 14.56
C ALA A 124 -2.64 14.13 15.13
N ILE A 125 -3.08 12.98 15.67
CA ILE A 125 -4.38 12.87 16.35
C ILE A 125 -4.46 13.80 17.55
N MET A 126 -3.44 13.81 18.41
CA MET A 126 -3.43 14.70 19.58
C MET A 126 -3.48 16.17 19.17
N GLY A 127 -2.75 16.54 18.11
CA GLY A 127 -2.83 17.88 17.52
C GLY A 127 -4.23 18.21 17.00
N ALA A 128 -4.87 17.28 16.30
CA ALA A 128 -6.24 17.45 15.80
C ALA A 128 -7.27 17.61 16.93
N LEU A 129 -7.15 16.83 18.01
CA LEU A 129 -8.02 16.96 19.19
C LEU A 129 -7.91 18.34 19.85
N VAL A 130 -6.70 18.91 19.91
CA VAL A 130 -6.50 20.27 20.41
C VAL A 130 -7.03 21.31 19.41
N TYR A 131 -6.82 21.10 18.11
CA TYR A 131 -7.33 21.98 17.04
C TYR A 131 -8.87 22.09 17.06
N GLU A 132 -9.57 20.97 17.24
CA GLU A 132 -11.04 20.94 17.37
C GLU A 132 -11.54 21.47 18.74
N GLY A 133 -10.62 21.79 19.67
CA GLY A 133 -10.96 22.23 21.02
C GLY A 133 -11.54 21.14 21.92
N TRP A 134 -11.37 19.86 21.55
CA TRP A 134 -11.83 18.71 22.36
C TRP A 134 -10.89 18.43 23.54
N ALA A 135 -9.66 18.92 23.48
CA ALA A 135 -8.68 18.90 24.55
C ALA A 135 -7.94 20.24 24.65
N ARG A 136 -7.54 20.64 25.85
CA ARG A 136 -6.83 21.91 26.09
C ARG A 136 -5.36 21.84 25.73
N ASP A 137 -4.76 20.66 25.86
CA ASP A 137 -3.35 20.40 25.59
C ASP A 137 -3.12 18.96 25.14
N ILE A 138 -1.86 18.65 24.77
CA ILE A 138 -1.46 17.33 24.28
C ILE A 138 -1.63 16.23 25.35
N LYS A 139 -1.47 16.53 26.64
CA LYS A 139 -1.63 15.53 27.71
C LYS A 139 -3.10 15.16 27.89
N GLU A 140 -3.99 16.14 27.81
CA GLU A 140 -5.43 15.89 27.81
C GLU A 140 -5.86 15.16 26.54
N ALA A 141 -5.31 15.54 25.39
CA ALA A 141 -5.59 14.89 24.10
C ALA A 141 -5.17 13.41 24.11
N GLU A 142 -4.02 13.07 24.67
CA GLU A 142 -3.58 11.67 24.80
C GLU A 142 -4.54 10.85 25.66
N LYS A 143 -4.96 11.40 26.81
CA LYS A 143 -5.94 10.77 27.68
C LYS A 143 -7.26 10.55 26.97
N LEU A 144 -7.75 11.56 26.24
CA LEU A 144 -9.01 11.47 25.49
C LEU A 144 -8.93 10.45 24.34
N ALA A 145 -7.85 10.47 23.56
CA ALA A 145 -7.61 9.51 22.48
C ALA A 145 -7.57 8.06 23.00
N SER A 146 -6.94 7.84 24.16
CA SER A 146 -6.85 6.52 24.79
C SER A 146 -8.10 6.09 25.55
N SER A 147 -9.09 6.97 25.78
CA SER A 147 -10.25 6.67 26.63
C SER A 147 -11.35 5.86 25.93
N GLY A 148 -11.22 5.61 24.63
CA GLY A 148 -12.26 4.97 23.80
C GLY A 148 -13.47 5.85 23.50
N LYS A 149 -13.40 7.16 23.80
CA LYS A 149 -14.47 8.13 23.49
C LYS A 149 -14.36 8.70 22.07
N ILE A 150 -13.15 8.67 21.51
CA ILE A 150 -12.90 9.11 20.14
C ILE A 150 -12.98 7.90 19.21
N ARG A 151 -13.72 8.04 18.12
CA ARG A 151 -13.77 7.05 17.06
C ARG A 151 -12.66 7.32 16.05
N PHE A 152 -11.90 6.28 15.72
CA PHE A 152 -10.89 6.32 14.67
C PHE A 152 -11.32 5.42 13.51
N ASP A 153 -11.32 5.94 12.29
CA ASP A 153 -11.65 5.16 11.08
C ASP A 153 -10.69 5.53 9.92
N PRO A 154 -10.35 4.62 9.02
CA PRO A 154 -9.59 4.95 7.82
C PRO A 154 -10.30 5.93 6.88
N CYS A 155 -9.54 6.87 6.34
CA CYS A 155 -9.98 7.75 5.27
C CYS A 155 -10.69 7.01 4.11
N HIS A 156 -10.17 5.84 3.72
CA HIS A 156 -10.69 5.06 2.59
C HIS A 156 -12.12 4.52 2.80
N HIS A 157 -12.59 4.40 4.05
CA HIS A 157 -13.98 4.02 4.33
C HIS A 157 -14.97 5.16 4.04
N HIS A 158 -14.47 6.41 4.06
CA HIS A 158 -15.25 7.64 3.92
C HIS A 158 -14.99 8.35 2.59
N ARG A 159 -14.54 7.62 1.56
CA ARG A 159 -14.24 8.16 0.21
C ARG A 159 -13.24 9.34 0.23
N THR A 160 -12.32 9.35 1.20
CA THR A 160 -11.29 10.37 1.32
C THR A 160 -9.90 9.72 1.43
N VAL A 161 -8.85 10.52 1.30
CA VAL A 161 -7.46 10.09 1.43
C VAL A 161 -6.67 11.15 2.20
N GLY A 162 -5.78 10.69 3.09
CA GLY A 162 -4.91 11.56 3.87
C GLY A 162 -3.44 11.21 3.65
N PRO A 163 -2.56 12.17 3.31
CA PRO A 163 -1.13 11.90 3.15
C PRO A 163 -0.43 11.71 4.50
N MET A 164 0.62 10.89 4.53
CA MET A 164 1.44 10.62 5.73
C MET A 164 0.63 10.08 6.91
N ALA A 165 0.49 10.83 8.02
CA ALA A 165 -0.40 10.46 9.12
C ALA A 165 -1.87 10.46 8.68
N GLY A 166 -2.20 11.32 7.71
CA GLY A 166 -3.51 11.43 7.08
C GLY A 166 -4.64 11.66 8.06
N VAL A 167 -4.38 12.41 9.14
CA VAL A 167 -5.41 12.73 10.13
C VAL A 167 -6.33 13.80 9.54
N VAL A 168 -7.63 13.54 9.59
CA VAL A 168 -8.68 14.49 9.18
C VAL A 168 -9.63 14.66 10.36
N SER A 169 -9.88 15.90 10.75
CA SER A 169 -10.84 16.27 11.78
C SER A 169 -12.01 17.07 11.19
N PRO A 170 -13.16 17.16 11.89
CA PRO A 170 -14.39 17.76 11.36
C PRO A 170 -14.24 19.19 10.78
N SER A 171 -13.40 20.03 11.38
CA SER A 171 -13.22 21.43 11.02
C SER A 171 -12.02 21.69 10.09
N MET A 172 -11.35 20.64 9.59
CA MET A 172 -10.30 20.77 8.56
C MET A 172 -10.88 21.01 7.17
#